data_AF-A0A2V1GY26-F1
#
_entry.id   AF-A0A2V1GY26-F1
#
_cell.length_a   1.000
_cell.length_b   1.000
_cell.length_c   1.000
_cell.angle_alpha   90.00
_cell.angle_beta   90.00
_cell.angle_gamma   90.00
#
_symmetry.space_group_name_H-M   'P 1'
#
loop_
_entity.id
_entity.type
_entity.pdbx_description
1 polymer ?
#
loop_
_entity_poly.entity_id
_entity_poly.type
_entity_poly.pdbx_seq_one_letter_code
_entity_poly.pdbx_strand_id
1 'polypeptide(L)'
;MKTFPNLLQQVGLTFLLLLISTTSWAINLTPNSDIVTNGQIPGTYSDIYFTTYNGNWTRDIKLPKDAEIGTTIRISSNAASRSFIQGVFTGLAKDVSIPLLQGQTYLFAKRTNDWGIYGDTVVRWNPNSIDAQLPTTDATIILYSIANNNWAPSISFPASAPNNALLIVKSHASRNSSFSDTGVLAYANHYAVKNRDSYIYQYNTEDSKWFPILTPAHYLTPDTLLNSHQLPRPTSPLMVLSLSDSSWTRRITLPAQAFDRDRIRITSTGALQSEINHQGVEDNVGSLLVNSGDVYEFMYVESDQEWKLIKSPVTHHSVKSLFSRGIPSSITPNTHVTVHNRNWNSEVRLSRHATNGDRVTITSGADLEFEVTSSDSPLLGAVSVSSGEEIQFLRAENRWVRATETISMLLVYSDAVANSLGENGARARMYESFRLTNTTLHNSKANARLKLAGIVKMTISGNSSNAVLGNMPDRNSEVQTTRAELSADAVYYVGTQTGVCGRAYVNDNIAAFYNVHRYHMVAVGKLGCGTTVMRHEFGHNMGLEHCRGGQNGYGHGYKESAMCRNSAPYYSTPSLYDDLLRPRGIENQHDAVRVINQNTPYAANFY
;
A
#
# COMPACT_ATOMS: atom_id res chain seq x y z
N MET A 1 59.39 -11.55 66.54
CA MET A 1 59.64 -12.19 65.24
C MET A 1 58.30 -12.52 64.61
N LYS A 2 58.08 -12.03 63.37
CA LYS A 2 57.28 -12.59 62.25
C LYS A 2 55.99 -13.38 62.58
N THR A 3 54.81 -13.25 61.97
CA THR A 3 54.21 -12.51 60.84
C THR A 3 52.74 -13.00 60.80
N PHE A 4 51.76 -12.17 60.45
CA PHE A 4 50.42 -12.58 59.95
C PHE A 4 50.57 -13.32 58.57
N PRO A 5 49.54 -13.96 57.93
CA PRO A 5 48.11 -13.60 58.00
C PRO A 5 47.01 -14.70 57.83
N ASN A 6 45.76 -14.28 58.14
CA ASN A 6 44.48 -14.46 57.40
C ASN A 6 43.79 -15.84 57.28
N LEU A 7 42.46 -15.98 57.13
CA LEU A 7 41.25 -15.14 57.26
C LEU A 7 40.07 -16.05 56.81
N LEU A 8 38.95 -16.16 57.57
CA LEU A 8 37.57 -16.17 57.04
C LEU A 8 36.50 -16.49 58.12
N GLN A 9 35.42 -15.72 58.01
CA GLN A 9 34.00 -16.02 58.25
C GLN A 9 33.27 -15.58 59.53
N GLN A 10 32.09 -15.01 59.23
CA GLN A 10 30.87 -14.72 60.02
C GLN A 10 30.78 -13.38 60.76
N VAL A 11 30.03 -12.44 60.16
CA VAL A 11 29.06 -11.61 60.88
C VAL A 11 27.82 -11.42 59.98
N GLY A 12 26.64 -11.60 60.57
CA GLY A 12 25.34 -11.58 59.91
C GLY A 12 24.88 -10.18 59.47
N LEU A 13 23.98 -10.18 58.48
CA LEU A 13 23.32 -8.97 57.97
C LEU A 13 21.80 -9.13 58.13
N THR A 14 21.22 -8.22 58.90
CA THR A 14 19.81 -8.08 59.22
C THR A 14 19.00 -7.77 57.95
N PHE A 15 17.96 -8.58 57.68
CA PHE A 15 17.05 -8.40 56.55
C PHE A 15 16.06 -7.27 56.86
N LEU A 16 16.19 -6.13 56.18
CA LEU A 16 15.22 -5.05 56.14
C LEU A 16 14.21 -5.36 55.02
N LEU A 17 13.04 -5.90 55.35
CA LEU A 17 11.91 -6.02 54.43
C LEU A 17 11.31 -4.61 54.21
N LEU A 18 11.83 -3.89 53.22
CA LEU A 18 11.07 -2.80 52.59
C LEU A 18 9.98 -3.44 51.74
N LEU A 19 8.75 -3.42 52.26
CA LEU A 19 7.55 -3.45 51.43
C LEU A 19 7.56 -2.19 50.57
N ILE A 20 8.05 -2.31 49.34
CA ILE A 20 7.79 -1.32 48.29
C ILE A 20 6.31 -1.50 47.93
N SER A 21 5.44 -0.74 48.60
CA SER A 21 4.10 -0.52 48.09
C SER A 21 4.24 0.33 46.82
N THR A 22 4.14 -0.30 45.65
CA THR A 22 3.97 0.45 44.40
C THR A 22 2.63 1.17 44.47
N THR A 23 2.66 2.47 44.79
CA THR A 23 1.48 3.32 44.68
C THR A 23 1.03 3.29 43.22
N SER A 24 -0.14 2.71 42.97
CA SER A 24 -0.81 2.74 41.66
C SER A 24 -1.25 4.18 41.39
N TRP A 25 -0.53 4.87 40.50
CA TRP A 25 -0.93 6.19 40.00
C TRP A 25 -1.67 5.99 38.69
N ALA A 26 -2.97 6.27 38.70
CA ALA A 26 -3.73 6.46 37.47
C ALA A 26 -3.31 7.80 36.83
N ILE A 27 -3.04 7.80 35.52
CA ILE A 27 -2.67 9.01 34.77
C ILE A 27 -3.64 9.25 33.61
N ASN A 28 -3.99 10.51 33.36
CA ASN A 28 -4.74 10.92 32.18
C ASN A 28 -3.79 11.46 31.12
N LEU A 29 -3.85 10.89 29.92
CA LEU A 29 -3.03 11.24 28.77
C LEU A 29 -3.89 11.55 27.55
N THR A 30 -3.34 12.37 26.67
CA THR A 30 -3.89 12.68 25.36
C THR A 30 -2.77 12.59 24.33
N PRO A 31 -3.07 12.58 23.01
CA PRO A 31 -2.04 12.62 21.98
C PRO A 31 -1.01 13.76 22.14
N ASN A 32 -1.42 14.93 22.65
CA ASN A 32 -0.55 16.09 22.87
C ASN A 32 0.10 16.15 24.26
N SER A 33 -0.02 15.11 25.09
CA SER A 33 0.67 15.08 26.40
C SER A 33 2.19 14.98 26.19
N ASP A 34 2.99 15.72 26.98
CA ASP A 34 4.44 15.85 26.79
C ASP A 34 5.23 14.53 26.78
N ILE A 35 4.70 13.50 27.43
CA ILE A 35 5.30 12.16 27.53
C ILE A 35 4.80 11.18 26.45
N VAL A 36 3.95 11.64 25.54
CA VAL A 36 3.38 10.87 24.44
C VAL A 36 4.03 11.34 23.14
N THR A 37 4.89 10.51 22.56
CA THR A 37 5.60 10.84 21.31
C THR A 37 5.04 10.02 20.17
N ASN A 38 4.49 10.68 19.14
CA ASN A 38 3.93 10.02 17.95
C ASN A 38 2.89 8.92 18.31
N GLY A 39 2.04 9.22 19.30
CA GLY A 39 1.01 8.31 19.80
C GLY A 39 1.52 7.13 20.63
N GLN A 40 2.81 7.08 20.96
CA GLN A 40 3.36 6.06 21.86
C GLN A 40 2.95 6.35 23.30
N ILE A 41 2.14 5.46 23.88
CA ILE A 41 1.78 5.53 25.30
C ILE A 41 2.95 5.02 26.14
N PRO A 42 3.34 5.73 27.22
CA PRO A 42 4.43 5.30 28.11
C PRO A 42 4.04 4.04 28.89
N GLY A 43 4.99 3.12 29.07
CA GLY A 43 4.80 1.86 29.81
C GLY A 43 5.08 1.92 31.31
N THR A 44 5.34 3.11 31.86
CA THR A 44 5.80 3.30 33.24
C THR A 44 4.69 3.42 34.28
N TYR A 45 3.43 3.46 33.85
CA TYR A 45 2.26 3.63 34.72
C TYR A 45 1.41 2.37 34.70
N SER A 46 0.85 2.00 35.86
CA SER A 46 0.04 0.79 36.00
C SER A 46 -1.44 0.98 35.62
N ASP A 47 -1.95 2.21 35.60
CA ASP A 47 -3.29 2.54 35.08
C ASP A 47 -3.26 3.85 34.27
N ILE A 48 -3.76 3.80 33.04
CA ILE A 48 -3.67 4.91 32.07
C ILE A 48 -5.03 5.16 31.43
N TYR A 49 -5.47 6.43 31.40
CA TYR A 49 -6.63 6.90 30.66
C TYR A 49 -6.16 7.72 29.48
N PHE A 50 -6.21 7.17 28.28
CA PHE A 50 -5.81 7.85 27.05
C PHE A 50 -7.04 8.34 26.28
N THR A 51 -7.19 9.64 26.09
CA THR A 51 -8.36 10.23 25.42
C THR A 51 -7.95 11.02 24.19
N THR A 52 -8.64 10.82 23.07
CA THR A 52 -8.47 11.58 21.82
C THR A 52 -9.74 12.34 21.47
N TYR A 53 -9.61 13.57 20.95
CA TYR A 53 -10.74 14.43 20.54
C TYR A 53 -10.33 15.41 19.44
N ASN A 54 -11.28 16.12 18.85
CA ASN A 54 -11.00 17.08 17.78
C ASN A 54 -10.01 18.16 18.25
N GLY A 55 -8.88 18.31 17.54
CA GLY A 55 -7.79 19.22 17.90
C GLY A 55 -6.71 18.60 18.81
N ASN A 56 -6.95 17.42 19.39
CA ASN A 56 -5.98 16.65 20.15
C ASN A 56 -6.13 15.17 19.80
N TRP A 57 -5.64 14.83 18.62
CA TRP A 57 -5.86 13.56 17.95
C TRP A 57 -4.57 13.06 17.30
N THR A 58 -4.40 11.74 17.30
CA THR A 58 -3.38 11.06 16.50
C THR A 58 -4.02 9.91 15.74
N ARG A 59 -3.50 9.63 14.54
CA ARG A 59 -3.93 8.50 13.72
C ARG A 59 -3.58 7.16 14.37
N ASP A 60 -2.34 7.04 14.85
CA ASP A 60 -1.80 5.80 15.37
C ASP A 60 -1.56 5.96 16.88
N ILE A 61 -2.13 5.05 17.67
CA ILE A 61 -1.96 4.97 19.13
C ILE A 61 -1.24 3.66 19.41
N LYS A 62 -0.09 3.69 20.08
CA LYS A 62 0.77 2.51 20.26
C LYS A 62 0.83 2.11 21.72
N LEU A 63 0.41 0.88 22.01
CA LEU A 63 0.52 0.31 23.35
C LEU A 63 1.99 -0.02 23.67
N PRO A 64 2.44 0.22 24.91
CA PRO A 64 3.81 -0.08 25.32
C PRO A 64 4.08 -1.59 25.32
N LYS A 65 5.22 -2.00 24.78
CA LYS A 65 5.66 -3.41 24.77
C LYS A 65 6.14 -3.85 26.15
N ASP A 66 6.86 -2.95 26.83
CA ASP A 66 7.59 -3.22 28.08
C ASP A 66 6.80 -2.83 29.34
N ALA A 67 5.49 -2.61 29.22
CA ALA A 67 4.65 -2.37 30.39
C ALA A 67 4.61 -3.61 31.30
N GLU A 68 4.53 -3.36 32.61
CA GLU A 68 4.43 -4.42 33.61
C GLU A 68 3.14 -5.23 33.44
N ILE A 69 3.19 -6.53 33.73
CA ILE A 69 2.02 -7.41 33.73
C ILE A 69 0.96 -6.85 34.69
N GLY A 70 -0.28 -6.79 34.23
CA GLY A 70 -1.40 -6.22 34.98
C GLY A 70 -1.67 -4.74 34.68
N THR A 71 -0.76 -4.04 33.98
CA THR A 71 -0.99 -2.64 33.55
C THR A 71 -2.29 -2.53 32.76
N THR A 72 -3.12 -1.53 33.10
CA THR A 72 -4.36 -1.23 32.38
C THR A 72 -4.27 0.07 31.60
N ILE A 73 -4.82 0.09 30.39
CA ILE A 73 -4.92 1.27 29.55
C ILE A 73 -6.33 1.37 29.01
N ARG A 74 -7.07 2.39 29.44
CA ARG A 74 -8.39 2.73 28.88
C ARG A 74 -8.20 3.78 27.80
N ILE A 75 -8.58 3.46 26.57
CA ILE A 75 -8.46 4.34 25.42
C ILE A 75 -9.86 4.74 24.96
N SER A 76 -10.15 6.03 24.94
CA SER A 76 -11.45 6.57 24.49
C SER A 76 -11.28 7.62 23.39
N SER A 77 -12.26 7.73 22.49
CA SER A 77 -12.27 8.74 21.43
C SER A 77 -13.57 9.52 21.38
N ASN A 78 -13.46 10.85 21.38
CA ASN A 78 -14.51 11.78 20.98
C ASN A 78 -14.15 12.51 19.67
N ALA A 79 -13.08 12.08 18.99
CA ALA A 79 -12.63 12.67 17.74
C ALA A 79 -13.53 12.20 16.57
N ALA A 80 -13.85 13.12 15.65
CA ALA A 80 -14.54 12.80 14.41
C ALA A 80 -13.67 11.95 13.47
N SER A 81 -12.34 12.10 13.57
CA SER A 81 -11.37 11.29 12.83
C SER A 81 -11.09 9.97 13.56
N ARG A 82 -11.11 8.86 12.82
CA ARG A 82 -10.78 7.51 13.34
C ARG A 82 -9.30 7.40 13.74
N SER A 83 -9.00 6.65 14.80
CA SER A 83 -7.64 6.25 15.17
C SER A 83 -7.46 4.73 15.05
N PHE A 84 -6.21 4.27 15.07
CA PHE A 84 -5.82 2.87 15.01
C PHE A 84 -4.92 2.54 16.20
N ILE A 85 -5.32 1.57 17.01
CA ILE A 85 -4.58 1.13 18.18
C ILE A 85 -3.69 -0.05 17.78
N GLN A 86 -2.38 0.14 17.92
CA GLN A 86 -1.34 -0.82 17.57
C GLN A 86 -0.81 -1.49 18.84
N GLY A 87 -0.64 -2.80 18.77
CA GLY A 87 -0.13 -3.61 19.87
C GLY A 87 -0.04 -5.09 19.52
N VAL A 88 0.47 -5.88 20.45
CA VAL A 88 0.35 -7.35 20.39
C VAL A 88 -0.84 -7.70 21.25
N PHE A 89 -1.94 -8.16 20.65
CA PHE A 89 -3.17 -8.46 21.38
C PHE A 89 -3.40 -9.97 21.48
N THR A 90 -4.09 -10.41 22.55
CA THR A 90 -4.28 -11.84 22.77
C THR A 90 -4.98 -12.54 21.62
N GLY A 91 -4.20 -13.37 20.93
CA GLY A 91 -4.55 -14.12 19.73
C GLY A 91 -5.15 -13.28 18.60
N LEU A 92 -4.74 -12.03 18.48
CA LEU A 92 -4.67 -11.39 17.18
C LEU A 92 -3.28 -11.66 16.60
N ALA A 93 -3.18 -11.65 15.26
CA ALA A 93 -1.87 -11.66 14.63
C ALA A 93 -1.07 -10.40 14.98
N LYS A 94 0.26 -10.49 14.86
CA LYS A 94 1.12 -9.31 14.94
C LYS A 94 0.70 -8.31 13.86
N ASP A 95 0.78 -7.03 14.19
CA ASP A 95 0.51 -5.89 13.29
C ASP A 95 -0.98 -5.64 12.94
N VAL A 96 -1.92 -6.39 13.52
CA VAL A 96 -3.35 -6.04 13.45
C VAL A 96 -3.60 -4.80 14.30
N SER A 97 -4.19 -3.77 13.69
CA SER A 97 -4.59 -2.55 14.39
C SER A 97 -6.09 -2.56 14.70
N ILE A 98 -6.45 -2.12 15.91
CA ILE A 98 -7.84 -2.04 16.34
C ILE A 98 -8.39 -0.64 16.02
N PRO A 99 -9.49 -0.52 15.25
CA PRO A 99 -10.08 0.78 14.96
C PRO A 99 -10.72 1.37 16.22
N LEU A 100 -10.51 2.66 16.42
CA LEU A 100 -11.15 3.46 17.45
C LEU A 100 -11.95 4.59 16.79
N LEU A 101 -13.27 4.47 16.84
CA LEU A 101 -14.23 5.45 16.29
C LEU A 101 -14.70 6.42 17.38
N GLN A 102 -15.37 7.49 16.97
CA GLN A 102 -15.99 8.45 17.87
C GLN A 102 -16.98 7.74 18.82
N GLY A 103 -16.97 8.11 20.10
CA GLY A 103 -17.82 7.56 21.15
C GLY A 103 -17.34 6.23 21.73
N GLN A 104 -16.26 5.63 21.21
CA GLN A 104 -15.80 4.32 21.64
C GLN A 104 -14.80 4.38 22.78
N THR A 105 -14.84 3.34 23.62
CA THR A 105 -13.88 3.12 24.70
C THR A 105 -13.46 1.66 24.74
N TYR A 106 -12.14 1.42 24.75
CA TYR A 106 -11.55 0.11 25.00
C TYR A 106 -10.72 0.13 26.28
N LEU A 107 -10.70 -1.00 26.97
CA LEU A 107 -9.81 -1.27 28.09
C LEU A 107 -8.84 -2.37 27.67
N PHE A 108 -7.55 -2.08 27.75
CA PHE A 108 -6.48 -3.04 27.52
C PHE A 108 -5.84 -3.42 28.84
N ALA A 109 -5.56 -4.71 29.03
CA ALA A 109 -4.84 -5.22 30.19
C ALA A 109 -3.59 -6.00 29.74
N LYS A 110 -2.41 -5.58 30.22
CA LYS A 110 -1.14 -6.20 29.89
C LYS A 110 -1.05 -7.58 30.53
N ARG A 111 -0.69 -8.57 29.73
CA ARG A 111 -0.34 -9.93 30.14
C ARG A 111 1.14 -10.16 29.87
N THR A 112 1.63 -11.36 30.08
CA THR A 112 3.05 -11.71 29.91
C THR A 112 3.62 -11.19 28.57
N ASN A 113 2.95 -11.47 27.44
CA ASN A 113 3.48 -11.14 26.11
C ASN A 113 2.54 -10.29 25.24
N ASP A 114 1.32 -10.02 25.70
CA ASP A 114 0.28 -9.41 24.89
C ASP A 114 -0.68 -8.53 25.72
N TRP A 115 -1.65 -7.93 25.06
CA TRP A 115 -2.72 -7.13 25.63
C TRP A 115 -4.06 -7.84 25.46
N GLY A 116 -4.76 -8.07 26.56
CA GLY A 116 -6.18 -8.45 26.53
C GLY A 116 -7.04 -7.23 26.21
N ILE A 117 -8.13 -7.41 25.45
CA ILE A 117 -9.00 -6.33 24.98
C ILE A 117 -10.38 -6.46 25.62
N TYR A 118 -10.92 -5.38 26.15
CA TYR A 118 -12.22 -5.28 26.81
C TYR A 118 -12.87 -3.95 26.44
N GLY A 119 -14.17 -3.80 26.72
CA GLY A 119 -14.91 -2.57 26.45
C GLY A 119 -16.37 -2.85 26.08
N ASP A 120 -17.19 -1.81 26.07
CA ASP A 120 -18.64 -1.93 25.86
C ASP A 120 -19.00 -2.38 24.44
N THR A 121 -18.12 -2.11 23.47
CA THR A 121 -18.27 -2.53 22.07
C THR A 121 -17.50 -3.82 21.75
N VAL A 122 -17.05 -4.56 22.77
CA VAL A 122 -16.35 -5.84 22.62
C VAL A 122 -17.25 -6.97 23.11
N VAL A 123 -17.61 -7.89 22.21
CA VAL A 123 -18.42 -9.06 22.56
C VAL A 123 -17.58 -10.34 22.49
N ARG A 124 -17.90 -11.27 23.39
CA ARG A 124 -17.24 -12.58 23.49
C ARG A 124 -18.30 -13.65 23.40
N TRP A 125 -18.20 -14.44 22.35
CA TRP A 125 -19.18 -15.44 21.99
C TRP A 125 -18.53 -16.79 21.74
N ASN A 126 -19.34 -17.82 21.82
CA ASN A 126 -18.99 -19.21 21.58
C ASN A 126 -20.28 -20.00 21.28
N PRO A 127 -20.18 -21.19 20.68
CA PRO A 127 -21.34 -22.02 20.34
C PRO A 127 -22.35 -22.20 21.49
N ASN A 128 -21.91 -22.42 22.73
CA ASN A 128 -22.81 -22.64 23.85
C ASN A 128 -23.53 -21.35 24.33
N SER A 129 -23.03 -20.17 23.95
CA SER A 129 -23.62 -18.88 24.36
C SER A 129 -24.64 -18.32 23.37
N ILE A 130 -24.43 -18.53 22.07
CA ILE A 130 -25.24 -17.91 21.00
C ILE A 130 -25.47 -18.85 19.80
N ASP A 131 -25.12 -20.13 19.91
CA ASP A 131 -25.07 -21.08 18.81
C ASP A 131 -24.07 -20.67 17.71
N ALA A 132 -24.15 -21.33 16.55
CA ALA A 132 -23.28 -21.14 15.41
C ALA A 132 -23.68 -19.97 14.50
N GLN A 133 -24.85 -19.37 14.75
CA GLN A 133 -25.38 -18.26 13.98
C GLN A 133 -25.05 -16.93 14.66
N LEU A 134 -23.99 -16.26 14.21
CA LEU A 134 -23.55 -15.00 14.81
C LEU A 134 -24.62 -13.90 14.56
N PRO A 135 -25.21 -13.30 15.61
CA PRO A 135 -26.22 -12.27 15.43
C PRO A 135 -25.61 -10.96 14.94
N THR A 136 -26.43 -10.10 14.33
CA THR A 136 -26.07 -8.70 14.05
C THR A 136 -25.76 -7.97 15.34
N THR A 137 -24.81 -7.05 15.30
CA THR A 137 -24.32 -6.36 16.49
C THR A 137 -23.69 -5.02 16.15
N ASP A 138 -23.74 -4.08 17.09
CA ASP A 138 -23.01 -2.82 17.05
C ASP A 138 -21.59 -2.93 17.63
N ALA A 139 -21.17 -4.15 18.00
CA ALA A 139 -19.83 -4.41 18.47
C ALA A 139 -18.78 -4.18 17.38
N THR A 140 -17.67 -3.52 17.74
CA THR A 140 -16.53 -3.32 16.85
C THR A 140 -15.50 -4.42 16.93
N ILE A 141 -15.54 -5.24 17.99
CA ILE A 141 -14.70 -6.42 18.12
C ILE A 141 -15.58 -7.58 18.59
N ILE A 142 -15.63 -8.63 17.78
CA ILE A 142 -16.36 -9.86 18.03
C ILE A 142 -15.32 -10.97 18.20
N LEU A 143 -15.24 -11.54 19.40
CA LEU A 143 -14.35 -12.65 19.71
C LEU A 143 -15.17 -13.93 19.78
N TYR A 144 -15.05 -14.79 18.77
CA TYR A 144 -15.77 -16.07 18.71
C TYR A 144 -14.80 -17.25 18.91
N SER A 145 -15.00 -18.03 19.97
CA SER A 145 -14.10 -19.13 20.35
C SER A 145 -14.81 -20.48 20.35
N ILE A 146 -14.15 -21.49 19.77
CA ILE A 146 -14.66 -22.85 19.59
C ILE A 146 -13.74 -23.82 20.32
N ALA A 147 -14.28 -24.79 21.06
CA ALA A 147 -13.53 -25.80 21.82
C ALA A 147 -14.29 -27.14 21.85
N ASN A 148 -13.66 -28.23 22.31
CA ASN A 148 -14.24 -29.60 22.25
C ASN A 148 -15.68 -29.73 22.75
N ASN A 149 -16.00 -29.11 23.89
CA ASN A 149 -17.33 -29.15 24.52
C ASN A 149 -18.14 -27.86 24.26
N ASN A 150 -17.69 -27.05 23.30
CA ASN A 150 -18.24 -25.77 22.94
C ASN A 150 -17.99 -25.55 21.44
N TRP A 151 -18.64 -26.40 20.64
CA TRP A 151 -18.34 -26.62 19.23
C TRP A 151 -19.60 -26.54 18.38
N ALA A 152 -19.45 -26.00 17.17
CA ALA A 152 -20.48 -26.02 16.15
C ALA A 152 -19.90 -26.46 14.80
N PRO A 153 -20.65 -27.21 13.97
CA PRO A 153 -20.15 -27.72 12.69
C PRO A 153 -19.93 -26.65 11.64
N SER A 154 -20.77 -25.60 11.62
CA SER A 154 -20.71 -24.54 10.62
C SER A 154 -21.10 -23.20 11.24
N ILE A 155 -20.27 -22.18 11.03
CA ILE A 155 -20.37 -20.86 11.65
C ILE A 155 -20.86 -19.89 10.59
N SER A 156 -21.97 -19.21 10.83
CA SER A 156 -22.42 -18.11 9.96
C SER A 156 -22.02 -16.76 10.55
N PHE A 157 -21.75 -15.81 9.66
CA PHE A 157 -21.29 -14.46 10.01
C PHE A 157 -22.48 -13.55 10.32
N PRO A 158 -22.29 -12.49 11.12
CA PRO A 158 -23.28 -11.44 11.24
C PRO A 158 -23.61 -10.85 9.87
N ALA A 159 -24.89 -10.66 9.56
CA ALA A 159 -25.31 -10.06 8.30
C ALA A 159 -24.83 -8.59 8.15
N SER A 160 -24.62 -7.90 9.27
CA SER A 160 -24.10 -6.54 9.34
C SER A 160 -23.32 -6.29 10.63
N ALA A 161 -22.44 -5.30 10.57
CA ALA A 161 -21.69 -4.74 11.70
C ALA A 161 -21.27 -3.29 11.40
N PRO A 162 -20.74 -2.52 12.36
CA PRO A 162 -20.13 -1.22 12.08
C PRO A 162 -18.97 -1.33 11.08
N ASN A 163 -18.72 -0.26 10.31
CA ASN A 163 -17.61 -0.25 9.36
C ASN A 163 -16.26 -0.46 10.06
N ASN A 164 -15.44 -1.36 9.52
CA ASN A 164 -14.17 -1.85 10.07
C ASN A 164 -14.28 -2.71 11.34
N ALA A 165 -15.48 -3.13 11.76
CA ALA A 165 -15.62 -4.08 12.85
C ALA A 165 -14.80 -5.36 12.57
N LEU A 166 -14.17 -5.91 13.61
CA LEU A 166 -13.33 -7.10 13.51
C LEU A 166 -14.05 -8.30 14.09
N LEU A 167 -14.18 -9.37 13.31
CA LEU A 167 -14.59 -10.69 13.78
C LEU A 167 -13.37 -11.60 13.85
N ILE A 168 -13.10 -12.12 15.04
CA ILE A 168 -11.94 -12.96 15.34
C ILE A 168 -12.46 -14.33 15.73
N VAL A 169 -12.18 -15.32 14.90
CA VAL A 169 -12.62 -16.70 15.12
C VAL A 169 -11.42 -17.56 15.49
N LYS A 170 -11.49 -18.25 16.63
CA LYS A 170 -10.44 -19.16 17.10
C LYS A 170 -11.00 -20.53 17.38
N SER A 171 -10.24 -21.56 17.01
CA SER A 171 -10.58 -22.94 17.32
C SER A 171 -9.52 -23.62 18.17
N HIS A 172 -9.96 -24.22 19.26
CA HIS A 172 -9.23 -25.21 20.06
C HIS A 172 -9.95 -26.56 20.07
N ALA A 173 -10.92 -26.74 19.16
CA ALA A 173 -11.69 -27.97 19.03
C ALA A 173 -10.89 -29.03 18.26
N SER A 174 -10.98 -30.28 18.69
CA SER A 174 -10.46 -31.46 18.00
C SER A 174 -11.28 -31.80 16.75
N ARG A 175 -12.56 -31.42 16.74
CA ARG A 175 -13.46 -31.54 15.60
C ARG A 175 -13.38 -30.29 14.73
N ASN A 176 -13.26 -30.49 13.42
CA ASN A 176 -13.25 -29.41 12.45
C ASN A 176 -14.61 -28.70 12.40
N SER A 177 -14.61 -27.40 12.16
CA SER A 177 -15.80 -26.61 11.82
C SER A 177 -15.69 -26.09 10.39
N SER A 178 -16.70 -25.40 9.87
CA SER A 178 -16.62 -24.66 8.60
C SER A 178 -17.23 -23.27 8.74
N PHE A 179 -17.01 -22.42 7.75
CA PHE A 179 -17.77 -21.19 7.60
C PHE A 179 -18.93 -21.40 6.64
N SER A 180 -20.07 -20.79 6.95
CA SER A 180 -21.22 -20.76 6.06
C SER A 180 -21.05 -19.64 5.03
N ASP A 181 -21.25 -19.97 3.76
CA ASP A 181 -21.20 -19.01 2.65
C ASP A 181 -22.59 -18.45 2.34
N THR A 182 -23.16 -17.70 3.27
CA THR A 182 -24.47 -17.04 3.09
C THR A 182 -24.38 -15.78 2.22
N GLY A 183 -23.28 -15.58 1.48
CA GLY A 183 -23.07 -14.39 0.66
C GLY A 183 -22.78 -13.12 1.46
N VAL A 184 -22.41 -13.21 2.73
CA VAL A 184 -21.92 -12.05 3.53
C VAL A 184 -20.39 -12.03 3.64
N LEU A 185 -19.74 -13.10 3.21
CA LEU A 185 -18.30 -13.14 3.00
C LEU A 185 -17.98 -12.50 1.64
N ALA A 186 -16.89 -11.73 1.58
CA ALA A 186 -16.40 -11.18 0.32
C ALA A 186 -15.84 -12.29 -0.59
N TYR A 187 -15.15 -13.25 0.02
CA TYR A 187 -14.59 -14.44 -0.63
C TYR A 187 -14.96 -15.64 0.21
N ALA A 188 -15.62 -16.61 -0.41
CA ALA A 188 -16.08 -17.82 0.27
C ALA A 188 -14.87 -18.58 0.82
N ASN A 189 -14.90 -18.89 2.13
CA ASN A 189 -13.87 -19.71 2.74
C ASN A 189 -14.32 -21.18 2.71
N HIS A 190 -13.79 -21.93 1.75
CA HIS A 190 -14.13 -23.34 1.54
C HIS A 190 -13.37 -24.30 2.46
N TYR A 191 -12.48 -23.78 3.31
CA TYR A 191 -11.63 -24.59 4.18
C TYR A 191 -12.24 -24.83 5.54
N ALA A 192 -12.03 -26.04 6.05
CA ALA A 192 -12.38 -26.38 7.41
C ALA A 192 -11.55 -25.57 8.42
N VAL A 193 -12.23 -25.07 9.45
CA VAL A 193 -11.63 -24.46 10.64
C VAL A 193 -11.12 -25.58 11.55
N LYS A 194 -9.82 -25.73 11.66
CA LYS A 194 -9.14 -26.81 12.41
C LYS A 194 -8.70 -26.35 13.79
N ASN A 195 -8.25 -27.31 14.60
CA ASN A 195 -7.61 -27.02 15.88
C ASN A 195 -6.42 -26.06 15.71
N ARG A 196 -6.35 -25.03 16.54
CA ARG A 196 -5.35 -23.94 16.56
C ARG A 196 -5.45 -22.94 15.42
N ASP A 197 -6.47 -23.03 14.56
CA ASP A 197 -6.70 -22.00 13.56
C ASP A 197 -7.21 -20.71 14.21
N SER A 198 -6.78 -19.60 13.62
CA SER A 198 -7.26 -18.26 13.95
C SER A 198 -7.55 -17.52 12.66
N TYR A 199 -8.73 -16.94 12.57
CA TYR A 199 -9.18 -16.09 11.47
C TYR A 199 -9.50 -14.70 12.00
N ILE A 200 -9.24 -13.69 11.17
CA ILE A 200 -9.69 -12.31 11.41
C ILE A 200 -10.38 -11.84 10.14
N TYR A 201 -11.60 -11.36 10.30
CA TYR A 201 -12.39 -10.74 9.26
C TYR A 201 -12.69 -9.29 9.63
N GLN A 202 -12.78 -8.42 8.63
CA GLN A 202 -13.18 -7.04 8.79
C GLN A 202 -14.43 -6.75 7.97
N TYR A 203 -15.43 -6.14 8.59
CA TYR A 203 -16.64 -5.74 7.90
C TYR A 203 -16.44 -4.43 7.15
N ASN A 204 -16.90 -4.36 5.91
CA ASN A 204 -16.98 -3.15 5.12
C ASN A 204 -18.44 -2.84 4.81
N THR A 205 -18.93 -1.67 5.24
CA THR A 205 -20.33 -1.27 5.04
C THR A 205 -20.65 -0.87 3.60
N GLU A 206 -19.66 -0.43 2.82
CA GLU A 206 -19.86 -0.04 1.40
C GLU A 206 -20.13 -1.28 0.55
N ASP A 207 -19.46 -2.39 0.86
CA ASP A 207 -19.66 -3.69 0.20
C ASP A 207 -20.72 -4.56 0.88
N SER A 208 -21.06 -4.27 2.14
CA SER A 208 -21.86 -5.14 3.02
C SER A 208 -21.27 -6.55 3.15
N LYS A 209 -19.94 -6.64 3.23
CA LYS A 209 -19.19 -7.91 3.26
C LYS A 209 -18.14 -7.95 4.37
N TRP A 210 -17.84 -9.15 4.84
CA TRP A 210 -16.69 -9.47 5.67
C TRP A 210 -15.50 -9.89 4.81
N PHE A 211 -14.38 -9.18 4.94
CA PHE A 211 -13.12 -9.43 4.24
C PHE A 211 -12.11 -10.14 5.14
N PRO A 212 -11.45 -11.22 4.68
CA PRO A 212 -10.39 -11.85 5.46
C PRO A 212 -9.17 -10.93 5.55
N ILE A 213 -8.73 -10.62 6.77
CA ILE A 213 -7.45 -9.95 7.06
C ILE A 213 -6.40 -10.97 7.49
N LEU A 214 -6.81 -11.97 8.25
CA LEU A 214 -5.95 -13.06 8.69
C LEU A 214 -6.65 -14.39 8.40
N THR A 215 -5.91 -15.27 7.74
CA THR A 215 -6.28 -16.66 7.52
C THR A 215 -5.14 -17.56 7.95
N PRO A 216 -5.40 -18.80 8.38
CA PRO A 216 -4.37 -19.79 8.60
C PRO A 216 -3.50 -19.97 7.36
N ALA A 217 -2.20 -20.14 7.61
CA ALA A 217 -1.22 -20.49 6.59
C ALA A 217 -0.84 -21.96 6.76
N HIS A 218 -0.90 -22.73 5.68
CA HIS A 218 -0.28 -24.05 5.64
C HIS A 218 1.11 -23.94 5.03
N TYR A 219 2.10 -24.46 5.77
CA TYR A 219 3.49 -24.45 5.35
C TYR A 219 3.81 -25.74 4.60
N LEU A 220 4.46 -25.58 3.46
CA LEU A 220 4.90 -26.65 2.59
C LEU A 220 6.42 -26.64 2.53
N THR A 221 6.98 -27.84 2.40
CA THR A 221 8.38 -28.06 2.02
C THR A 221 8.41 -28.81 0.67
N PRO A 222 9.52 -28.74 -0.07
CA PRO A 222 9.71 -29.50 -1.30
C PRO A 222 9.29 -30.99 -1.27
N ASP A 223 9.43 -31.68 -0.13
CA ASP A 223 9.01 -33.09 0.02
C ASP A 223 7.49 -33.30 -0.08
N THR A 224 6.70 -32.24 0.11
CA THR A 224 5.24 -32.25 0.01
C THR A 224 4.74 -31.98 -1.41
N LEU A 225 5.64 -31.68 -2.35
CA LEU A 225 5.28 -31.37 -3.74
C LEU A 225 4.92 -32.64 -4.51
N LEU A 226 3.89 -32.52 -5.34
CA LEU A 226 3.51 -33.54 -6.30
C LEU A 226 4.57 -33.64 -7.39
N ASN A 227 4.97 -34.88 -7.73
CA ASN A 227 6.01 -35.13 -8.72
C ASN A 227 7.29 -34.31 -8.47
N SER A 228 7.60 -34.00 -7.20
CA SER A 228 8.76 -33.22 -6.73
C SER A 228 8.85 -31.75 -7.20
N HIS A 229 7.82 -31.19 -7.83
CA HIS A 229 7.85 -29.83 -8.37
C HIS A 229 6.51 -29.10 -8.38
N GLN A 230 5.38 -29.82 -8.39
CA GLN A 230 4.06 -29.22 -8.49
C GLN A 230 3.47 -29.03 -7.09
N LEU A 231 2.97 -27.83 -6.82
CA LEU A 231 2.25 -27.55 -5.59
C LEU A 231 0.90 -28.30 -5.59
N PRO A 232 0.51 -28.94 -4.47
CA PRO A 232 -0.82 -29.53 -4.35
C PRO A 232 -1.89 -28.44 -4.39
N ARG A 233 -3.14 -28.84 -4.69
CA ARG A 233 -4.30 -27.92 -4.59
C ARG A 233 -4.31 -27.27 -3.19
N PRO A 234 -4.58 -25.96 -3.08
CA PRO A 234 -4.56 -25.30 -1.79
C PRO A 234 -5.49 -25.94 -0.77
N THR A 235 -5.00 -26.08 0.47
CA THR A 235 -5.73 -26.67 1.61
C THR A 235 -6.04 -25.66 2.71
N SER A 236 -5.67 -24.40 2.48
CA SER A 236 -5.95 -23.22 3.29
C SER A 236 -5.91 -21.98 2.37
N PRO A 237 -6.52 -20.85 2.77
CA PRO A 237 -6.52 -19.63 1.94
C PRO A 237 -5.13 -19.06 1.66
N LEU A 238 -4.13 -19.39 2.49
CA LEU A 238 -2.73 -19.09 2.25
C LEU A 238 -1.91 -20.37 2.37
N MET A 239 -1.13 -20.70 1.35
CA MET A 239 -0.04 -21.68 1.44
C MET A 239 1.31 -20.99 1.35
N VAL A 240 2.29 -21.50 2.08
CA VAL A 240 3.66 -20.96 2.10
C VAL A 240 4.66 -22.07 1.80
N LEU A 241 5.29 -22.01 0.62
CA LEU A 241 6.42 -22.88 0.27
C LEU A 241 7.72 -22.23 0.73
N SER A 242 8.45 -22.89 1.63
CA SER A 242 9.74 -22.42 2.12
C SER A 242 10.88 -23.27 1.55
N LEU A 243 11.87 -22.62 0.94
CA LEU A 243 13.05 -23.24 0.34
C LEU A 243 14.30 -22.92 1.17
N SER A 244 15.18 -23.90 1.32
CA SER A 244 16.46 -23.80 2.06
C SER A 244 17.49 -24.78 1.48
N ASP A 245 18.75 -24.69 1.89
CA ASP A 245 19.80 -25.60 1.40
C ASP A 245 19.50 -27.08 1.68
N SER A 246 18.82 -27.38 2.79
CA SER A 246 18.43 -28.74 3.17
C SER A 246 17.04 -29.16 2.64
N SER A 247 16.30 -28.24 2.01
CA SER A 247 14.95 -28.49 1.50
C SER A 247 14.70 -27.60 0.30
N TRP A 248 15.08 -28.10 -0.87
CA TRP A 248 15.11 -27.36 -2.14
C TRP A 248 14.51 -28.17 -3.28
N THR A 249 13.90 -27.47 -4.24
CA THR A 249 13.54 -28.02 -5.55
C THR A 249 13.95 -27.05 -6.64
N ARG A 250 14.34 -27.57 -7.81
CA ARG A 250 14.75 -26.75 -8.95
C ARG A 250 13.57 -26.01 -9.58
N ARG A 251 12.40 -26.64 -9.62
CA ARG A 251 11.23 -26.15 -10.35
C ARG A 251 10.01 -26.15 -9.45
N ILE A 252 9.16 -25.15 -9.64
CA ILE A 252 7.93 -24.97 -8.88
C ILE A 252 6.80 -24.70 -9.88
N THR A 253 5.78 -25.54 -9.90
CA THR A 253 4.58 -25.32 -10.72
C THR A 253 3.41 -25.03 -9.79
N LEU A 254 2.72 -23.90 -10.01
CA LEU A 254 1.52 -23.57 -9.24
C LEU A 254 0.38 -24.56 -9.57
N PRO A 255 -0.61 -24.76 -8.67
CA PRO A 255 -1.74 -25.64 -8.91
C PRO A 255 -2.61 -25.10 -10.05
N ALA A 256 -3.13 -25.96 -10.93
CA ALA A 256 -4.00 -25.53 -12.03
C ALA A 256 -5.38 -25.01 -11.55
N GLN A 257 -5.80 -25.38 -10.35
CA GLN A 257 -7.09 -24.99 -9.77
C GLN A 257 -6.92 -24.62 -8.30
N ALA A 258 -7.66 -23.60 -7.88
CA ALA A 258 -7.80 -23.14 -6.51
C ALA A 258 -9.17 -22.46 -6.35
N PHE A 259 -9.51 -22.02 -5.15
CA PHE A 259 -10.68 -21.17 -4.93
C PHE A 259 -10.32 -19.69 -5.11
N ASP A 260 -11.34 -18.87 -5.36
CA ASP A 260 -11.11 -17.44 -5.55
C ASP A 260 -10.37 -16.82 -4.34
N ARG A 261 -9.33 -16.05 -4.62
CA ARG A 261 -8.44 -15.40 -3.64
C ARG A 261 -7.61 -16.32 -2.77
N ASP A 262 -7.51 -17.60 -3.09
CA ASP A 262 -6.44 -18.44 -2.55
C ASP A 262 -5.09 -17.84 -2.90
N ARG A 263 -4.13 -17.95 -1.98
CA ARG A 263 -2.79 -17.39 -2.14
C ARG A 263 -1.70 -18.41 -1.94
N ILE A 264 -0.64 -18.24 -2.72
CA ILE A 264 0.60 -19.00 -2.59
C ILE A 264 1.73 -18.01 -2.40
N ARG A 265 2.45 -18.15 -1.29
CA ARG A 265 3.69 -17.44 -1.02
C ARG A 265 4.87 -18.40 -1.17
N ILE A 266 5.89 -17.97 -1.89
CA ILE A 266 7.13 -18.72 -2.08
C ILE A 266 8.27 -17.89 -1.51
N THR A 267 9.04 -18.47 -0.60
CA THR A 267 10.19 -17.82 0.05
C THR A 267 11.40 -18.71 -0.01
N SER A 268 12.60 -18.13 -0.15
CA SER A 268 13.85 -18.90 -0.10
C SER A 268 14.87 -18.27 0.85
N THR A 269 15.56 -19.12 1.61
CA THR A 269 16.82 -18.78 2.28
C THR A 269 18.00 -19.57 1.72
N GLY A 270 17.75 -20.48 0.77
CA GLY A 270 18.78 -21.36 0.19
C GLY A 270 19.66 -20.66 -0.83
N ALA A 271 20.90 -21.12 -0.95
CA ALA A 271 21.89 -20.64 -1.91
C ALA A 271 21.59 -21.09 -3.35
N LEU A 272 20.89 -22.21 -3.52
CA LEU A 272 20.49 -22.73 -4.83
C LEU A 272 19.23 -22.02 -5.36
N GLN A 273 19.30 -21.56 -6.60
CA GLN A 273 18.20 -20.89 -7.29
C GLN A 273 17.11 -21.89 -7.71
N SER A 274 15.84 -21.51 -7.57
CA SER A 274 14.68 -22.23 -8.10
C SER A 274 13.98 -21.42 -9.19
N GLU A 275 13.14 -22.06 -9.99
CA GLU A 275 12.36 -21.44 -11.07
C GLU A 275 10.87 -21.74 -10.86
N ILE A 276 10.03 -20.71 -10.91
CA ILE A 276 8.57 -20.86 -10.93
C ILE A 276 8.12 -20.92 -12.39
N ASN A 277 7.39 -21.97 -12.74
CA ASN A 277 6.81 -22.17 -14.07
C ASN A 277 5.65 -21.20 -14.30
N HIS A 278 5.59 -20.60 -15.48
CA HIS A 278 4.51 -19.71 -15.93
C HIS A 278 3.17 -20.40 -16.18
N GLN A 279 3.11 -21.73 -16.19
CA GLN A 279 1.86 -22.46 -16.39
C GLN A 279 0.80 -22.05 -15.36
N GLY A 280 -0.32 -21.49 -15.83
CA GLY A 280 -1.44 -21.04 -15.00
C GLY A 280 -1.20 -19.72 -14.27
N VAL A 281 -0.08 -19.04 -14.53
CA VAL A 281 0.20 -17.67 -14.07
C VAL A 281 -0.23 -16.70 -15.17
N GLU A 282 -0.68 -15.51 -14.78
CA GLU A 282 -1.04 -14.45 -15.74
C GLU A 282 0.08 -14.17 -16.76
N ASP A 283 -0.31 -13.78 -17.97
CA ASP A 283 0.64 -13.50 -19.04
C ASP A 283 1.56 -12.29 -18.72
N ASN A 284 2.75 -12.29 -19.32
CA ASN A 284 3.70 -11.17 -19.25
C ASN A 284 4.11 -10.76 -17.82
N VAL A 285 4.27 -11.72 -16.91
CA VAL A 285 4.83 -11.50 -15.57
C VAL A 285 6.36 -11.45 -15.52
N GLY A 286 7.07 -11.75 -16.60
CA GLY A 286 8.53 -11.75 -16.63
C GLY A 286 9.16 -12.97 -15.96
N SER A 287 10.45 -12.88 -15.68
CA SER A 287 11.31 -13.92 -15.12
C SER A 287 10.93 -14.23 -13.67
N LEU A 288 10.70 -15.51 -13.33
CA LEU A 288 10.27 -15.94 -11.99
C LEU A 288 11.31 -16.86 -11.33
N LEU A 289 12.55 -16.38 -11.19
CA LEU A 289 13.59 -17.09 -10.46
C LEU A 289 13.55 -16.71 -8.98
N VAL A 290 13.76 -17.70 -8.12
CA VAL A 290 13.71 -17.57 -6.66
C VAL A 290 15.12 -17.77 -6.11
N ASN A 291 15.70 -16.71 -5.56
CA ASN A 291 17.00 -16.70 -4.91
C ASN A 291 16.86 -16.50 -3.40
N SER A 292 17.96 -16.64 -2.68
CA SER A 292 17.99 -16.36 -1.24
C SER A 292 17.51 -14.95 -0.93
N GLY A 293 16.53 -14.83 -0.04
CA GLY A 293 15.88 -13.58 0.35
C GLY A 293 14.64 -13.21 -0.46
N ASP A 294 14.38 -13.87 -1.60
CA ASP A 294 13.25 -13.54 -2.45
C ASP A 294 11.91 -13.98 -1.84
N VAL A 295 10.87 -13.17 -2.08
CA VAL A 295 9.48 -13.46 -1.71
C VAL A 295 8.58 -13.17 -2.90
N TYR A 296 7.94 -14.22 -3.40
CA TYR A 296 6.85 -14.13 -4.38
C TYR A 296 5.52 -14.42 -3.71
N GLU A 297 4.47 -13.71 -4.10
CA GLU A 297 3.09 -14.02 -3.68
C GLU A 297 2.15 -13.95 -4.89
N PHE A 298 1.39 -15.02 -5.06
CA PHE A 298 0.39 -15.20 -6.10
C PHE A 298 -1.00 -15.29 -5.47
N MET A 299 -2.00 -14.84 -6.21
CA MET A 299 -3.40 -14.89 -5.83
C MET A 299 -4.22 -15.47 -6.98
N TYR A 300 -5.01 -16.49 -6.71
CA TYR A 300 -5.88 -17.09 -7.72
C TYR A 300 -7.11 -16.22 -7.94
N VAL A 301 -7.47 -16.02 -9.22
CA VAL A 301 -8.69 -15.33 -9.62
C VAL A 301 -9.57 -16.33 -10.36
N GLU A 302 -10.68 -16.74 -9.75
CA GLU A 302 -11.50 -17.84 -10.27
C GLU A 302 -12.14 -17.50 -11.64
N SER A 303 -12.56 -16.24 -11.84
CA SER A 303 -13.13 -15.79 -13.12
C SER A 303 -12.16 -15.90 -14.29
N ASP A 304 -10.86 -15.72 -14.00
CA ASP A 304 -9.79 -15.67 -14.99
C ASP A 304 -9.10 -17.04 -15.11
N GLN A 305 -9.35 -17.94 -14.15
CA GLN A 305 -8.73 -19.25 -14.01
C GLN A 305 -7.19 -19.23 -13.95
N GLU A 306 -6.62 -18.16 -13.40
CA GLU A 306 -5.17 -17.95 -13.36
C GLU A 306 -4.68 -17.35 -12.03
N TRP A 307 -3.39 -17.51 -11.79
CA TRP A 307 -2.66 -16.92 -10.67
C TRP A 307 -2.11 -15.56 -11.05
N LYS A 308 -2.60 -14.50 -10.38
CA LYS A 308 -2.06 -13.15 -10.48
C LYS A 308 -0.86 -12.98 -9.57
N LEU A 309 0.23 -12.40 -10.09
CA LEU A 309 1.41 -12.06 -9.33
C LEU A 309 1.16 -10.75 -8.56
N ILE A 310 0.83 -10.87 -7.27
CA ILE A 310 0.54 -9.72 -6.41
C ILE A 310 1.77 -9.19 -5.66
N LYS A 311 2.85 -9.98 -5.58
CA LYS A 311 4.13 -9.55 -5.00
C LYS A 311 5.30 -10.27 -5.67
N SER A 312 6.35 -9.50 -6.01
CA SER A 312 7.62 -10.03 -6.49
C SER A 312 8.80 -9.20 -5.94
N PRO A 313 10.00 -9.80 -5.86
CA PRO A 313 11.23 -9.07 -5.58
C PRO A 313 11.55 -8.06 -6.68
N VAL A 314 12.31 -7.02 -6.30
CA VAL A 314 12.88 -6.03 -7.22
C VAL A 314 14.40 -6.15 -7.16
N THR A 315 15.03 -6.44 -8.30
CA THR A 315 16.49 -6.46 -8.39
C THR A 315 17.01 -5.03 -8.53
N HIS A 316 17.93 -4.61 -7.67
CA HIS A 316 18.49 -3.27 -7.69
C HIS A 316 19.92 -3.26 -8.24
N HIS A 317 20.20 -2.35 -9.17
CA HIS A 317 21.54 -2.11 -9.69
C HIS A 317 21.93 -0.64 -9.62
N SER A 318 23.20 -0.40 -9.33
CA SER A 318 23.85 0.88 -9.59
C SER A 318 24.58 0.82 -10.92
N VAL A 319 24.62 1.91 -11.69
CA VAL A 319 25.29 1.88 -13.01
C VAL A 319 26.80 1.58 -12.89
N LYS A 320 27.44 1.99 -11.80
CA LYS A 320 28.85 1.65 -11.50
C LYS A 320 29.10 0.14 -11.39
N SER A 321 28.09 -0.67 -11.05
CA SER A 321 28.22 -2.14 -11.04
C SER A 321 28.03 -2.80 -12.41
N LEU A 322 27.73 -2.04 -13.48
CA LEU A 322 27.34 -2.55 -14.80
C LEU A 322 28.45 -2.46 -15.87
N PHE A 323 29.69 -2.12 -15.51
CA PHE A 323 30.77 -1.81 -16.49
C PHE A 323 30.90 -2.87 -17.61
N SER A 324 30.93 -2.36 -18.85
CA SER A 324 31.05 -3.02 -20.18
C SER A 324 30.03 -4.10 -20.56
N ARG A 325 29.26 -4.65 -19.62
CA ARG A 325 28.38 -5.81 -19.87
C ARG A 325 26.90 -5.48 -19.96
N GLY A 326 26.48 -4.27 -19.58
CA GLY A 326 25.08 -3.88 -19.51
C GLY A 326 24.38 -4.42 -18.26
N ILE A 327 23.07 -4.26 -18.19
CA ILE A 327 22.24 -4.87 -17.14
C ILE A 327 22.36 -6.40 -17.25
N PRO A 328 22.60 -7.13 -16.15
CA PRO A 328 22.65 -8.59 -16.15
C PRO A 328 21.36 -9.25 -16.64
N SER A 329 21.38 -10.56 -16.85
CA SER A 329 20.16 -11.32 -17.12
C SER A 329 19.08 -11.03 -16.08
N SER A 330 17.86 -10.80 -16.53
CA SER A 330 16.72 -10.64 -15.63
C SER A 330 16.48 -11.96 -14.91
N ILE A 331 16.44 -11.90 -13.58
CA ILE A 331 16.13 -13.05 -12.73
C ILE A 331 14.80 -12.87 -11.98
N THR A 332 14.36 -11.61 -11.86
CA THR A 332 13.09 -11.21 -11.25
C THR A 332 12.28 -10.39 -12.26
N PRO A 333 10.95 -10.29 -12.11
CA PRO A 333 10.09 -9.54 -13.03
C PRO A 333 10.45 -8.07 -13.15
N ASN A 334 10.96 -7.48 -12.05
CA ASN A 334 11.24 -6.06 -11.95
C ASN A 334 12.71 -5.84 -11.61
N THR A 335 13.37 -4.97 -12.39
CA THR A 335 14.71 -4.47 -12.14
C THR A 335 14.66 -2.96 -12.01
N HIS A 336 15.36 -2.40 -11.03
CA HIS A 336 15.49 -0.97 -10.81
C HIS A 336 16.95 -0.53 -10.91
N VAL A 337 17.24 0.39 -11.82
CA VAL A 337 18.55 0.97 -12.03
C VAL A 337 18.53 2.43 -11.61
N THR A 338 19.49 2.82 -10.79
CA THR A 338 19.61 4.21 -10.32
C THR A 338 20.93 4.83 -10.77
N VAL A 339 20.80 6.01 -11.38
CA VAL A 339 21.91 6.79 -11.95
C VAL A 339 22.04 8.12 -11.21
N HIS A 340 23.26 8.47 -10.82
CA HIS A 340 23.67 9.68 -10.12
C HIS A 340 25.08 10.05 -10.58
N ASN A 341 25.52 11.28 -10.33
CA ASN A 341 26.84 11.77 -10.78
C ASN A 341 28.02 10.84 -10.45
N ARG A 342 28.01 10.19 -9.28
CA ARG A 342 29.10 9.31 -8.83
C ARG A 342 29.13 7.92 -9.47
N ASN A 343 28.05 7.52 -10.15
CA ASN A 343 27.91 6.22 -10.78
C ASN A 343 27.48 6.33 -12.25
N TRP A 344 27.52 7.53 -12.82
CA TRP A 344 27.08 7.84 -14.18
C TRP A 344 27.90 7.09 -15.24
N ASN A 345 27.24 6.74 -16.33
CA ASN A 345 27.83 6.23 -17.55
C ASN A 345 27.02 6.79 -18.71
N SER A 346 27.67 7.10 -19.84
CA SER A 346 27.00 7.67 -21.02
C SER A 346 26.02 6.71 -21.68
N GLU A 347 26.14 5.41 -21.41
CA GLU A 347 25.27 4.36 -21.95
C GLU A 347 24.89 3.34 -20.88
N VAL A 348 23.60 2.98 -20.83
CA VAL A 348 23.06 1.84 -20.08
C VAL A 348 22.42 0.86 -21.07
N ARG A 349 22.97 -0.36 -21.15
CA ARG A 349 22.48 -1.39 -22.07
C ARG A 349 21.48 -2.31 -21.38
N LEU A 350 20.27 -2.43 -21.93
CA LEU A 350 19.28 -3.40 -21.49
C LEU A 350 19.78 -4.83 -21.76
N SER A 351 19.35 -5.78 -20.93
CA SER A 351 19.79 -7.16 -21.03
C SER A 351 19.16 -7.86 -22.23
N ARG A 352 19.96 -8.61 -22.99
CA ARG A 352 19.43 -9.51 -24.05
C ARG A 352 18.82 -10.79 -23.51
N HIS A 353 19.07 -11.09 -22.24
CA HIS A 353 18.62 -12.31 -21.56
C HIS A 353 17.48 -11.93 -20.61
N ALA A 354 16.33 -11.67 -21.20
CA ALA A 354 15.09 -11.28 -20.53
C ALA A 354 13.90 -12.02 -21.13
N THR A 355 12.90 -12.27 -20.30
CA THR A 355 11.64 -12.94 -20.64
C THR A 355 10.54 -11.91 -20.85
N ASN A 356 9.56 -12.20 -21.72
CA ASN A 356 8.41 -11.32 -21.89
C ASN A 356 7.72 -11.05 -20.55
N GLY A 357 7.45 -9.76 -20.29
CA GLY A 357 6.98 -9.27 -19.00
C GLY A 357 8.04 -8.65 -18.11
N ASP A 358 9.33 -8.90 -18.35
CA ASP A 358 10.41 -8.27 -17.59
C ASP A 358 10.39 -6.76 -17.74
N ARG A 359 10.56 -6.06 -16.62
CA ARG A 359 10.55 -4.60 -16.55
C ARG A 359 11.87 -4.08 -15.99
N VAL A 360 12.44 -3.10 -16.68
CA VAL A 360 13.58 -2.33 -16.19
C VAL A 360 13.12 -0.91 -15.98
N THR A 361 13.16 -0.43 -14.74
CA THR A 361 12.90 0.97 -14.39
C THR A 361 14.23 1.67 -14.17
N ILE A 362 14.47 2.77 -14.88
CA ILE A 362 15.69 3.58 -14.81
C ILE A 362 15.31 4.93 -14.22
N THR A 363 16.00 5.31 -13.15
CA THR A 363 15.83 6.61 -12.47
C THR A 363 17.14 7.39 -12.54
N SER A 364 17.06 8.66 -12.94
CA SER A 364 18.23 9.53 -13.04
C SER A 364 18.14 10.71 -12.09
N GLY A 365 19.15 10.85 -11.24
CA GLY A 365 19.50 12.10 -10.56
C GLY A 365 20.90 12.56 -10.94
N ALA A 366 21.38 12.18 -12.12
CA ALA A 366 22.64 12.68 -12.67
C ALA A 366 22.41 14.01 -13.40
N ASP A 367 23.41 14.89 -13.38
CA ASP A 367 23.36 16.19 -14.06
C ASP A 367 23.53 16.04 -15.58
N LEU A 368 24.27 14.99 -16.00
CA LEU A 368 24.50 14.68 -17.40
C LEU A 368 23.50 13.62 -17.88
N GLU A 369 22.97 13.86 -19.07
CA GLU A 369 22.16 12.91 -19.82
C GLU A 369 22.97 11.66 -20.22
N PHE A 370 22.27 10.54 -20.43
CA PHE A 370 22.84 9.30 -20.93
C PHE A 370 21.82 8.56 -21.78
N GLU A 371 22.29 7.60 -22.57
CA GLU A 371 21.44 6.81 -23.45
C GLU A 371 21.14 5.43 -22.88
N VAL A 372 19.91 4.96 -23.09
CA VAL A 372 19.53 3.57 -22.86
C VAL A 372 19.37 2.88 -24.20
N THR A 373 20.07 1.76 -24.38
CA THR A 373 20.10 1.03 -25.65
C THR A 373 19.81 -0.46 -25.44
N SER A 374 19.48 -1.17 -26.51
CA SER A 374 19.50 -2.64 -26.52
C SER A 374 20.02 -3.17 -27.84
N SER A 375 20.98 -4.10 -27.80
CA SER A 375 21.56 -4.71 -29.00
C SER A 375 20.59 -5.66 -29.73
N ASP A 376 19.63 -6.24 -29.02
CA ASP A 376 18.68 -7.22 -29.56
C ASP A 376 17.29 -6.63 -29.86
N SER A 377 17.14 -5.32 -29.66
CA SER A 377 15.88 -4.60 -29.87
C SER A 377 16.14 -3.31 -30.67
N PRO A 378 16.61 -3.41 -31.92
CA PRO A 378 17.07 -2.26 -32.69
C PRO A 378 15.98 -1.20 -32.93
N LEU A 379 14.70 -1.60 -32.92
CA LEU A 379 13.56 -0.68 -33.06
C LEU A 379 13.34 0.23 -31.84
N LEU A 380 13.95 -0.07 -30.69
CA LEU A 380 13.93 0.83 -29.54
C LEU A 380 14.74 2.10 -29.81
N GLY A 381 15.80 2.01 -30.62
CA GLY A 381 16.78 3.07 -30.78
C GLY A 381 17.56 3.35 -29.48
N ALA A 382 18.23 4.51 -29.44
CA ALA A 382 18.81 5.06 -28.22
C ALA A 382 17.77 5.95 -27.54
N VAL A 383 17.50 5.70 -26.26
CA VAL A 383 16.53 6.47 -25.47
C VAL A 383 17.27 7.44 -24.56
N SER A 384 16.98 8.72 -24.80
CA SER A 384 17.22 9.91 -23.97
C SER A 384 16.92 9.73 -22.47
N VAL A 385 17.85 9.83 -21.52
CA VAL A 385 17.51 9.89 -20.08
C VAL A 385 18.23 11.04 -19.39
N SER A 386 17.45 12.01 -18.97
CA SER A 386 17.92 13.25 -18.35
C SER A 386 17.65 13.29 -16.84
N SER A 387 18.20 14.30 -16.17
CA SER A 387 18.03 14.48 -14.72
C SER A 387 16.55 14.58 -14.31
N GLY A 388 16.17 13.88 -13.26
CA GLY A 388 14.80 13.86 -12.71
C GLY A 388 13.82 12.96 -13.46
N GLU A 389 14.26 12.23 -14.49
CA GLU A 389 13.41 11.26 -15.19
C GLU A 389 13.37 9.89 -14.52
N GLU A 390 12.20 9.27 -14.65
CA GLU A 390 12.02 7.84 -14.48
C GLU A 390 11.44 7.26 -15.78
N ILE A 391 12.13 6.29 -16.37
CA ILE A 391 11.67 5.59 -17.57
C ILE A 391 11.65 4.10 -17.31
N GLN A 392 10.53 3.46 -17.61
CA GLN A 392 10.39 2.02 -17.59
C GLN A 392 10.47 1.45 -19.01
N PHE A 393 11.13 0.31 -19.14
CA PHE A 393 11.20 -0.53 -20.33
C PHE A 393 10.52 -1.86 -20.03
N LEU A 394 9.79 -2.40 -21.00
CA LEU A 394 9.11 -3.69 -20.93
C LEU A 394 9.69 -4.60 -22.01
N ARG A 395 10.00 -5.84 -21.65
CA ARG A 395 10.26 -6.90 -22.61
C ARG A 395 8.92 -7.44 -23.10
N ALA A 396 8.58 -7.24 -24.36
CA ALA A 396 7.36 -7.72 -24.99
C ALA A 396 7.70 -8.29 -26.37
N GLU A 397 7.10 -9.42 -26.75
CA GLU A 397 7.35 -10.05 -28.05
C GLU A 397 8.87 -10.28 -28.33
N ASN A 398 9.62 -10.63 -27.29
CA ASN A 398 11.07 -10.82 -27.30
C ASN A 398 11.90 -9.58 -27.69
N ARG A 399 11.34 -8.37 -27.52
CA ARG A 399 12.03 -7.09 -27.72
C ARG A 399 11.77 -6.14 -26.56
N TRP A 400 12.71 -5.24 -26.28
CA TRP A 400 12.50 -4.13 -25.37
C TRP A 400 11.72 -3.01 -26.06
N VAL A 401 10.69 -2.53 -25.37
CA VAL A 401 9.93 -1.34 -25.73
C VAL A 401 9.92 -0.37 -24.56
N ARG A 402 9.85 0.94 -24.85
CA ARG A 402 9.57 1.93 -23.81
C ARG A 402 8.16 1.69 -23.28
N ALA A 403 8.04 1.54 -21.96
CA ALA A 403 6.77 1.22 -21.29
C ALA A 403 6.14 2.44 -20.60
N THR A 404 6.89 3.53 -20.43
CA THR A 404 6.38 4.78 -19.87
C THR A 404 6.86 5.98 -20.66
N GLU A 405 5.99 6.98 -20.86
CA GLU A 405 6.36 8.29 -21.40
C GLU A 405 6.50 9.33 -20.28
N THR A 406 7.34 10.32 -20.53
CA THR A 406 7.57 11.46 -19.63
C THR A 406 6.64 12.61 -20.02
N ILE A 407 5.87 13.12 -19.07
CA ILE A 407 5.10 14.37 -19.21
C ILE A 407 5.79 15.43 -18.35
N SER A 408 6.40 16.42 -19.00
CA SER A 408 7.09 17.51 -18.32
C SER A 408 6.09 18.50 -17.74
N MET A 409 6.25 18.88 -16.47
CA MET A 409 5.25 19.68 -15.77
C MET A 409 5.83 20.94 -15.14
N LEU A 410 5.22 22.07 -15.49
CA LEU A 410 5.46 23.36 -14.88
C LEU A 410 4.57 23.53 -13.65
N LEU A 411 5.18 23.81 -12.50
CA LEU A 411 4.49 24.10 -11.27
C LEU A 411 4.50 25.62 -11.03
N VAL A 412 3.33 26.21 -10.84
CA VAL A 412 3.17 27.65 -10.68
C VAL A 412 2.51 27.94 -9.34
N TYR A 413 2.99 28.93 -8.59
CA TYR A 413 2.32 29.44 -7.40
C TYR A 413 2.20 30.96 -7.42
N SER A 414 1.13 31.48 -6.83
CA SER A 414 0.89 32.92 -6.72
C SER A 414 1.74 33.61 -5.65
N ASP A 415 1.86 34.93 -5.76
CA ASP A 415 2.44 35.76 -4.69
C ASP A 415 1.67 35.62 -3.37
N ALA A 416 0.34 35.48 -3.41
CA ALA A 416 -0.47 35.28 -2.21
C ALA A 416 -0.12 33.97 -1.47
N VAL A 417 0.25 32.93 -2.21
CA VAL A 417 0.71 31.67 -1.62
C VAL A 417 2.09 31.85 -0.99
N ALA A 418 3.02 32.52 -1.69
CA ALA A 418 4.34 32.83 -1.16
C ALA A 418 4.26 33.71 0.10
N ASN A 419 3.37 34.69 0.13
CA ASN A 419 3.14 35.55 1.29
C ASN A 419 2.55 34.78 2.49
N SER A 420 1.76 33.73 2.23
CA SER A 420 1.16 32.92 3.28
C SER A 420 2.08 31.83 3.84
N LEU A 421 2.97 31.25 3.02
CA LEU A 421 3.80 30.10 3.41
C LEU A 421 5.31 30.40 3.44
N GLY A 422 5.73 31.55 2.95
CA GLY A 422 7.11 31.80 2.52
C GLY A 422 7.45 31.08 1.21
N GLU A 423 8.48 31.58 0.51
CA GLU A 423 8.94 31.03 -0.78
C GLU A 423 9.28 29.52 -0.70
N ASN A 424 10.02 29.12 0.33
CA ASN A 424 10.39 27.72 0.54
C ASN A 424 9.16 26.85 0.84
N GLY A 425 8.21 27.36 1.63
CA GLY A 425 6.97 26.65 1.94
C GLY A 425 6.07 26.46 0.71
N ALA A 426 5.97 27.48 -0.13
CA ALA A 426 5.27 27.40 -1.41
C ALA A 426 5.91 26.35 -2.34
N ARG A 427 7.24 26.40 -2.53
CA ARG A 427 7.99 25.43 -3.35
C ARG A 427 7.87 24.00 -2.82
N ALA A 428 8.02 23.80 -1.51
CA ALA A 428 7.87 22.47 -0.89
C ALA A 428 6.47 21.89 -1.09
N ARG A 429 5.43 22.73 -0.98
CA ARG A 429 4.04 22.32 -1.25
C ARG A 429 3.83 21.88 -2.71
N MET A 430 4.40 22.61 -3.67
CA MET A 430 4.32 22.24 -5.09
C MET A 430 5.03 20.90 -5.32
N TYR A 431 6.23 20.72 -4.77
CA TYR A 431 6.98 19.47 -4.88
C TYR A 431 6.23 18.28 -4.27
N GLU A 432 5.60 18.43 -3.11
CA GLU A 432 4.82 17.36 -2.49
C GLU A 432 3.60 16.98 -3.34
N SER A 433 2.92 17.97 -3.92
CA SER A 433 1.78 17.72 -4.83
C SER A 433 2.22 16.92 -6.06
N PHE A 434 3.37 17.28 -6.64
CA PHE A 434 4.01 16.57 -7.75
C PHE A 434 4.40 15.15 -7.37
N ARG A 435 5.10 14.98 -6.25
CA ARG A 435 5.54 13.67 -5.74
C ARG A 435 4.36 12.72 -5.50
N LEU A 436 3.27 13.21 -4.90
CA LEU A 436 2.06 12.42 -4.67
C LEU A 436 1.37 12.03 -5.98
N THR A 437 1.44 12.87 -7.01
CA THR A 437 0.90 12.56 -8.34
C THR A 437 1.70 11.45 -9.01
N ASN A 438 3.03 11.55 -9.02
CA ASN A 438 3.88 10.44 -9.48
C ASN A 438 3.66 9.16 -8.68
N THR A 439 3.60 9.25 -7.34
CA THR A 439 3.28 8.09 -6.48
C THR A 439 1.98 7.41 -6.91
N THR A 440 0.96 8.19 -7.26
CA THR A 440 -0.34 7.69 -7.72
C THR A 440 -0.22 6.99 -9.08
N LEU A 441 0.59 7.53 -10.00
CA LEU A 441 0.88 6.89 -11.29
C LEU A 441 1.65 5.57 -11.13
N HIS A 442 2.68 5.52 -10.26
CA HIS A 442 3.43 4.29 -9.98
C HIS A 442 2.55 3.21 -9.37
N ASN A 443 1.81 3.54 -8.32
CA ASN A 443 0.94 2.59 -7.62
C ASN A 443 -0.16 2.03 -8.52
N SER A 444 -0.53 2.74 -9.57
CA SER A 444 -1.50 2.33 -10.58
C SER A 444 -0.90 1.58 -11.76
N LYS A 445 0.42 1.45 -11.85
CA LYS A 445 1.13 0.94 -13.04
C LYS A 445 0.72 1.69 -14.33
N ALA A 446 0.42 2.99 -14.23
CA ALA A 446 0.16 3.81 -15.40
C ALA A 446 1.45 4.00 -16.22
N ASN A 447 1.31 4.17 -17.54
CA ASN A 447 2.44 4.40 -18.45
C ASN A 447 2.90 5.87 -18.48
N ALA A 448 2.37 6.75 -17.64
CA ALA A 448 2.82 8.14 -17.51
C ALA A 448 3.78 8.30 -16.33
N ARG A 449 4.80 9.14 -16.52
CA ARG A 449 5.66 9.66 -15.45
C ARG A 449 5.76 11.16 -15.59
N LEU A 450 5.62 11.89 -14.49
CA LEU A 450 5.85 13.33 -14.49
C LEU A 450 7.33 13.63 -14.28
N LYS A 451 7.86 14.56 -15.06
CA LYS A 451 9.16 15.20 -14.83
C LYS A 451 8.92 16.66 -14.48
N LEU A 452 9.67 17.19 -13.52
CA LEU A 452 9.56 18.61 -13.18
C LEU A 452 10.26 19.45 -14.26
N ALA A 453 9.50 20.30 -14.96
CA ALA A 453 10.06 21.29 -15.89
C ALA A 453 10.58 22.52 -15.13
N GLY A 454 9.87 22.92 -14.08
CA GLY A 454 10.27 24.04 -13.23
C GLY A 454 9.23 24.37 -12.17
N ILE A 455 9.64 25.20 -11.19
CA ILE A 455 8.73 25.81 -10.22
C ILE A 455 8.91 27.32 -10.26
N VAL A 456 7.87 28.03 -10.69
CA VAL A 456 7.88 29.47 -10.91
C VAL A 456 6.80 30.17 -10.07
N LYS A 457 7.07 31.42 -9.70
CA LYS A 457 6.11 32.28 -9.04
C LYS A 457 5.49 33.19 -10.10
N MET A 458 4.17 33.18 -10.22
CA MET A 458 3.42 33.98 -11.20
C MET A 458 1.98 34.16 -10.71
N THR A 459 1.42 35.34 -10.93
CA THR A 459 0.02 35.63 -10.60
C THR A 459 -0.82 35.59 -11.88
N ILE A 460 -1.79 34.66 -11.90
CA ILE A 460 -2.75 34.52 -13.00
C ILE A 460 -4.01 35.29 -12.62
N SER A 461 -4.49 36.13 -13.53
CA SER A 461 -5.66 36.98 -13.27
C SER A 461 -6.92 36.13 -13.05
N GLY A 462 -7.76 36.55 -12.10
CA GLY A 462 -9.03 35.91 -11.80
C GLY A 462 -9.27 35.71 -10.31
N ASN A 463 -10.49 35.98 -9.85
CA ASN A 463 -10.85 35.89 -8.43
C ASN A 463 -11.43 34.52 -8.03
N SER A 464 -11.70 33.64 -9.00
CA SER A 464 -12.25 32.30 -8.79
C SER A 464 -11.47 31.23 -9.55
N SER A 465 -11.53 29.97 -9.10
CA SER A 465 -10.88 28.84 -9.78
C SER A 465 -11.30 28.70 -11.24
N ASN A 466 -12.55 29.05 -11.59
CA ASN A 466 -13.03 29.07 -12.97
C ASN A 466 -12.34 30.16 -13.81
N ALA A 467 -12.24 31.38 -13.27
CA ALA A 467 -11.64 32.49 -14.00
C ALA A 467 -10.14 32.26 -14.23
N VAL A 468 -9.43 31.80 -13.19
CA VAL A 468 -8.00 31.46 -13.29
C VAL A 468 -7.79 30.35 -14.31
N LEU A 469 -8.54 29.24 -14.21
CA LEU A 469 -8.42 28.14 -15.16
C LEU A 469 -8.74 28.58 -16.59
N GLY A 470 -9.75 29.44 -16.79
CA GLY A 470 -10.14 29.96 -18.10
C GLY A 470 -9.10 30.87 -18.77
N ASN A 471 -8.25 31.52 -17.98
CA ASN A 471 -7.21 32.42 -18.49
C ASN A 471 -5.89 31.69 -18.81
N MET A 472 -5.65 30.50 -18.24
CA MET A 472 -4.41 29.73 -18.47
C MET A 472 -4.21 29.23 -19.92
N PRO A 473 -5.24 28.80 -20.66
CA PRO A 473 -5.09 28.34 -22.05
C PRO A 473 -4.84 29.44 -23.08
N ASP A 474 -4.97 30.74 -22.73
CA ASP A 474 -4.71 31.83 -23.67
C ASP A 474 -3.25 31.77 -24.14
N ARG A 475 -3.06 31.68 -25.46
CA ARG A 475 -1.74 31.53 -26.09
C ARG A 475 -0.81 32.70 -25.82
N ASN A 476 -1.35 33.88 -25.53
CA ASN A 476 -0.58 35.08 -25.23
C ASN A 476 -0.38 35.30 -23.72
N SER A 477 -0.84 34.36 -22.89
CA SER A 477 -0.63 34.44 -21.45
C SER A 477 0.82 34.14 -21.09
N GLU A 478 1.31 34.80 -20.03
CA GLU A 478 2.63 34.57 -19.47
C GLU A 478 2.85 33.09 -19.12
N VAL A 479 1.80 32.39 -18.66
CA VAL A 479 1.88 30.96 -18.33
C VAL A 479 2.16 30.08 -19.55
N GLN A 480 1.57 30.37 -20.72
CA GLN A 480 1.88 29.63 -21.95
C GLN A 480 3.26 29.97 -22.49
N THR A 481 3.72 31.22 -22.34
CA THR A 481 5.10 31.63 -22.67
C THR A 481 6.12 30.88 -21.82
N THR A 482 5.99 30.90 -20.49
CA THR A 482 6.91 30.19 -19.58
C THR A 482 6.84 28.67 -19.77
N ARG A 483 5.65 28.13 -20.01
CA ARG A 483 5.48 26.73 -20.37
C ARG A 483 6.31 26.39 -21.60
N ALA A 484 6.30 27.26 -22.60
CA ALA A 484 7.09 27.05 -23.80
C ALA A 484 8.60 27.12 -23.53
N GLU A 485 9.06 28.18 -22.85
CA GLU A 485 10.48 28.34 -22.50
C GLU A 485 11.08 27.16 -21.74
N LEU A 486 10.27 26.50 -20.90
CA LEU A 486 10.68 25.35 -20.08
C LEU A 486 10.31 23.99 -20.67
N SER A 487 9.79 23.97 -21.89
CA SER A 487 9.35 22.77 -22.58
C SER A 487 8.38 21.89 -21.77
N ALA A 488 7.42 22.52 -21.10
CA ALA A 488 6.47 21.84 -20.23
C ALA A 488 5.22 21.37 -21.01
N ASP A 489 4.90 20.08 -20.91
CA ASP A 489 3.68 19.51 -21.47
C ASP A 489 2.43 19.90 -20.68
N ALA A 490 2.56 20.09 -19.37
CA ALA A 490 1.46 20.35 -18.45
C ALA A 490 1.75 21.49 -17.47
N VAL A 491 0.71 22.15 -16.98
CA VAL A 491 0.83 23.22 -15.96
C VAL A 491 -0.10 22.96 -14.78
N TYR A 492 0.44 23.05 -13.57
CA TYR A 492 -0.35 23.06 -12.33
C TYR A 492 -0.13 24.36 -11.55
N TYR A 493 -1.19 25.12 -11.33
CA TYR A 493 -1.18 26.40 -10.62
C TYR A 493 -1.78 26.29 -9.22
N VAL A 494 -1.17 26.90 -8.21
CA VAL A 494 -1.75 27.06 -6.87
C VAL A 494 -1.88 28.54 -6.49
N GLY A 495 -3.09 28.93 -6.09
CA GLY A 495 -3.38 30.28 -5.61
C GLY A 495 -4.34 30.30 -4.42
N THR A 496 -4.83 31.49 -4.10
CA THR A 496 -5.78 31.76 -3.00
C THR A 496 -7.19 32.12 -3.49
N GLN A 497 -7.47 31.90 -4.78
CA GLN A 497 -8.74 32.18 -5.42
C GLN A 497 -9.95 31.50 -4.73
N THR A 498 -11.14 32.07 -4.93
CA THR A 498 -12.41 31.55 -4.41
C THR A 498 -12.93 30.35 -5.22
N GLY A 499 -13.86 29.58 -4.65
CA GLY A 499 -14.46 28.41 -5.29
C GLY A 499 -13.97 27.07 -4.73
N VAL A 500 -14.05 26.03 -5.56
CA VAL A 500 -13.70 24.63 -5.23
C VAL A 500 -12.19 24.41 -5.03
N CYS A 501 -11.83 23.30 -4.40
CA CYS A 501 -10.45 22.98 -4.03
C CYS A 501 -9.48 22.85 -5.20
N GLY A 502 -9.98 22.34 -6.33
CA GLY A 502 -9.24 22.27 -7.57
C GLY A 502 -10.17 22.28 -8.77
N ARG A 503 -9.60 22.57 -9.93
CA ARG A 503 -10.31 22.53 -11.20
C ARG A 503 -9.35 22.30 -12.35
N ALA A 504 -9.77 21.49 -13.31
CA ALA A 504 -9.05 21.18 -14.52
C ALA A 504 -10.01 21.02 -15.70
N TYR A 505 -9.47 21.12 -16.91
CA TYR A 505 -10.15 20.66 -18.11
C TYR A 505 -10.12 19.14 -18.17
N VAL A 506 -11.25 18.54 -18.55
CA VAL A 506 -11.31 17.11 -18.89
C VAL A 506 -10.94 16.97 -20.36
N ASN A 507 -9.78 16.38 -20.65
CA ASN A 507 -9.32 16.18 -22.02
C ASN A 507 -9.64 14.75 -22.47
N ASP A 508 -10.90 14.49 -22.78
CA ASP A 508 -11.32 13.25 -23.39
C ASP A 508 -10.83 13.18 -24.85
N ASN A 509 -10.51 11.97 -25.33
CA ASN A 509 -10.14 11.75 -26.73
C ASN A 509 -9.04 12.71 -27.25
N ILE A 510 -7.91 12.80 -26.52
CA ILE A 510 -6.82 13.74 -26.82
C ILE A 510 -6.35 13.63 -28.28
N ALA A 511 -6.31 12.41 -28.82
CA ALA A 511 -5.91 12.15 -30.20
C ALA A 511 -6.73 12.96 -31.22
N ALA A 512 -8.06 13.03 -31.05
CA ALA A 512 -8.95 13.68 -32.01
C ALA A 512 -8.89 15.21 -31.98
N PHE A 513 -8.57 15.79 -30.81
CA PHE A 513 -8.58 17.25 -30.61
C PHE A 513 -7.23 17.77 -30.09
N TYR A 514 -6.14 17.15 -30.54
CA TYR A 514 -4.77 17.42 -30.09
C TYR A 514 -4.42 18.91 -29.98
N ASN A 515 -4.71 19.68 -31.03
CA ASN A 515 -4.39 21.11 -31.11
C ASN A 515 -5.15 21.96 -30.08
N VAL A 516 -6.29 21.49 -29.60
CA VAL A 516 -7.09 22.14 -28.57
C VAL A 516 -6.60 21.68 -27.19
N HIS A 517 -6.48 20.37 -26.96
CA HIS A 517 -6.12 19.83 -25.65
C HIS A 517 -4.71 20.20 -25.20
N ARG A 518 -3.78 20.44 -26.13
CA ARG A 518 -2.43 20.88 -25.74
C ARG A 518 -2.46 22.17 -24.91
N TYR A 519 -3.38 23.11 -25.14
CA TYR A 519 -3.49 24.34 -24.34
C TYR A 519 -4.31 24.14 -23.06
N HIS A 520 -5.12 23.08 -23.01
CA HIS A 520 -6.00 22.73 -21.89
C HIS A 520 -5.38 21.68 -20.93
N MET A 521 -4.12 21.30 -21.12
CA MET A 521 -3.34 20.51 -20.15
C MET A 521 -2.89 21.40 -18.96
N VAL A 522 -3.89 22.02 -18.33
CA VAL A 522 -3.73 22.98 -17.25
C VAL A 522 -4.72 22.65 -16.13
N ALA A 523 -4.27 22.84 -14.90
CA ALA A 523 -5.01 22.56 -13.70
C ALA A 523 -4.72 23.60 -12.61
N VAL A 524 -5.72 23.83 -11.75
CA VAL A 524 -5.68 24.80 -10.67
C VAL A 524 -5.96 24.10 -9.34
N GLY A 525 -5.17 24.42 -8.33
CA GLY A 525 -5.40 24.07 -6.93
C GLY A 525 -5.51 25.32 -6.04
N LYS A 526 -6.08 25.13 -4.86
CA LYS A 526 -6.20 26.18 -3.84
C LYS A 526 -5.34 25.89 -2.62
N LEU A 527 -4.72 26.94 -2.06
CA LEU A 527 -3.87 26.85 -0.87
C LEU A 527 -4.57 26.19 0.34
N GLY A 528 -5.85 26.54 0.56
CA GLY A 528 -6.64 26.01 1.68
C GLY A 528 -7.02 24.52 1.57
N CYS A 529 -6.59 23.82 0.52
CA CYS A 529 -6.89 22.41 0.29
C CYS A 529 -5.64 21.52 0.48
N GLY A 530 -5.79 20.19 0.37
CA GLY A 530 -4.66 19.26 0.48
C GLY A 530 -3.74 19.29 -0.76
N THR A 531 -2.50 18.83 -0.60
CA THR A 531 -1.55 18.62 -1.73
C THR A 531 -1.98 17.47 -2.66
N THR A 532 -2.92 16.63 -2.23
CA THR A 532 -3.51 15.55 -3.05
C THR A 532 -4.43 16.06 -4.15
N VAL A 533 -4.78 17.35 -4.19
CA VAL A 533 -5.64 17.90 -5.26
C VAL A 533 -5.00 17.72 -6.63
N MET A 534 -3.68 17.90 -6.74
CA MET A 534 -2.99 17.84 -8.03
C MET A 534 -3.20 16.52 -8.79
N ARG A 535 -3.13 15.36 -8.13
CA ARG A 535 -3.37 14.07 -8.80
C ARG A 535 -4.82 13.90 -9.27
N HIS A 536 -5.77 14.54 -8.59
CA HIS A 536 -7.17 14.54 -9.02
C HIS A 536 -7.34 15.38 -10.28
N GLU A 537 -6.82 16.61 -10.25
CA GLU A 537 -6.91 17.51 -11.40
C GLU A 537 -6.09 17.03 -12.61
N PHE A 538 -4.92 16.43 -12.36
CA PHE A 538 -4.15 15.76 -13.41
C PHE A 538 -4.95 14.61 -14.03
N GLY A 539 -5.72 13.86 -13.22
CA GLY A 539 -6.62 12.84 -13.73
C GLY A 539 -7.66 13.41 -14.71
N HIS A 540 -8.27 14.55 -14.39
CA HIS A 540 -9.14 15.25 -15.34
C HIS A 540 -8.38 15.64 -16.62
N ASN A 541 -7.19 16.23 -16.50
CA ASN A 541 -6.40 16.56 -17.69
C ASN A 541 -6.01 15.34 -18.54
N MET A 542 -5.97 14.14 -17.95
CA MET A 542 -5.79 12.86 -18.65
C MET A 542 -7.11 12.22 -19.12
N GLY A 543 -8.23 12.93 -19.06
CA GLY A 543 -9.53 12.50 -19.57
C GLY A 543 -10.41 11.74 -18.57
N LEU A 544 -10.06 11.75 -17.28
CA LEU A 544 -10.81 11.01 -16.27
C LEU A 544 -11.97 11.80 -15.68
N GLU A 545 -12.97 11.06 -15.23
CA GLU A 545 -14.12 11.60 -14.52
C GLU A 545 -14.21 11.07 -13.08
N HIS A 546 -15.08 11.69 -12.27
CA HIS A 546 -15.37 11.25 -10.92
C HIS A 546 -16.00 9.83 -10.87
N CYS A 547 -16.16 9.24 -9.68
CA CYS A 547 -16.71 7.87 -9.55
C CYS A 547 -18.13 7.66 -10.09
N ARG A 548 -18.95 8.72 -10.13
CA ARG A 548 -20.30 8.67 -10.71
C ARG A 548 -20.39 9.49 -12.00
N GLY A 549 -19.23 9.80 -12.61
CA GLY A 549 -19.18 10.49 -13.89
C GLY A 549 -19.91 9.69 -14.97
N GLY A 550 -20.37 10.39 -15.99
CA GLY A 550 -21.06 9.82 -17.13
C GLY A 550 -20.78 10.66 -18.36
N GLN A 551 -19.87 10.15 -19.19
CA GLN A 551 -19.82 10.20 -20.66
C GLN A 551 -18.61 9.40 -21.19
N ASN A 552 -17.51 9.32 -20.42
CA ASN A 552 -16.28 8.58 -20.79
C ASN A 552 -16.26 7.07 -20.49
N GLY A 553 -17.35 6.34 -20.75
CA GLY A 553 -17.36 4.87 -20.72
C GLY A 553 -16.79 4.24 -19.43
N TYR A 554 -15.51 3.84 -19.45
CA TYR A 554 -14.80 3.22 -18.33
C TYR A 554 -13.85 4.15 -17.55
N GLY A 555 -13.71 5.42 -17.96
CA GLY A 555 -12.74 6.40 -17.44
C GLY A 555 -13.07 7.01 -16.08
N HIS A 556 -13.59 6.22 -15.14
CA HIS A 556 -14.13 6.69 -13.87
C HIS A 556 -13.30 6.25 -12.68
N GLY A 557 -13.23 7.11 -11.66
CA GLY A 557 -12.73 6.73 -10.34
C GLY A 557 -13.49 5.56 -9.73
N TYR A 558 -12.85 4.87 -8.79
CA TYR A 558 -13.43 3.76 -8.04
C TYR A 558 -12.86 3.77 -6.63
N LYS A 559 -13.73 3.53 -5.63
CA LYS A 559 -13.39 3.37 -4.20
C LYS A 559 -12.10 4.04 -3.72
N GLU A 560 -12.16 5.25 -3.18
CA GLU A 560 -10.97 5.93 -2.60
C GLU A 560 -9.88 6.37 -3.60
N SER A 561 -9.95 5.98 -4.89
CA SER A 561 -8.97 6.39 -5.90
C SER A 561 -8.84 7.91 -6.03
N ALA A 562 -7.82 8.38 -6.73
CA ALA A 562 -7.58 9.79 -7.00
C ALA A 562 -8.83 10.48 -7.57
N MET A 563 -9.59 9.80 -8.41
CA MET A 563 -10.84 10.31 -9.00
C MET A 563 -12.10 9.96 -8.19
N CYS A 564 -11.95 9.31 -7.03
CA CYS A 564 -13.06 8.94 -6.15
C CYS A 564 -12.73 9.14 -4.67
N ARG A 565 -13.20 10.25 -4.08
CA ARG A 565 -12.85 10.69 -2.70
C ARG A 565 -11.38 11.07 -2.50
N ASN A 566 -10.47 10.64 -3.38
CA ASN A 566 -9.08 11.06 -3.40
C ASN A 566 -8.32 10.73 -2.08
N SER A 567 -8.67 9.62 -1.44
CA SER A 567 -8.12 9.22 -0.13
C SER A 567 -7.00 8.18 -0.22
N ALA A 568 -6.80 7.55 -1.38
CA ALA A 568 -5.73 6.60 -1.64
C ALA A 568 -4.93 6.97 -2.92
N PRO A 569 -3.60 6.76 -2.94
CA PRO A 569 -2.73 7.15 -4.04
C PRO A 569 -2.76 6.14 -5.18
N TYR A 570 -3.90 6.02 -5.86
CA TYR A 570 -4.03 5.22 -7.09
C TYR A 570 -5.16 5.77 -7.98
N TYR A 571 -5.04 5.62 -9.29
CA TYR A 571 -6.12 5.60 -10.28
C TYR A 571 -6.70 4.20 -10.43
N SER A 572 -8.01 4.11 -10.68
CA SER A 572 -8.75 2.84 -10.77
C SER A 572 -8.28 1.96 -11.92
N THR A 573 -8.15 0.66 -11.65
CA THR A 573 -7.82 -0.38 -12.63
C THR A 573 -8.24 -1.76 -12.12
N PRO A 574 -8.81 -2.63 -12.97
CA PRO A 574 -9.16 -4.00 -12.57
C PRO A 574 -7.95 -4.90 -12.32
N SER A 575 -6.76 -4.50 -12.81
CA SER A 575 -5.54 -5.31 -12.75
C SER A 575 -4.82 -5.32 -11.40
N LEU A 576 -5.26 -4.48 -10.45
CA LEU A 576 -4.61 -4.32 -9.15
C LEU A 576 -5.59 -4.54 -8.01
N TYR A 577 -5.04 -4.92 -6.87
CA TYR A 577 -5.80 -5.24 -5.67
C TYR A 577 -5.34 -4.39 -4.49
N ASP A 578 -6.21 -4.22 -3.49
CA ASP A 578 -5.82 -3.65 -2.20
C ASP A 578 -5.40 -4.73 -1.18
N ASP A 579 -5.07 -4.30 0.02
CA ASP A 579 -4.61 -5.22 1.08
C ASP A 579 -5.70 -6.18 1.56
N LEU A 580 -6.96 -5.90 1.26
CA LEU A 580 -8.12 -6.78 1.47
C LEU A 580 -8.42 -7.64 0.25
N LEU A 581 -7.52 -7.66 -0.74
CA LEU A 581 -7.63 -8.38 -2.01
C LEU A 581 -8.81 -7.92 -2.90
N ARG A 582 -9.34 -6.73 -2.63
CA ARG A 582 -10.41 -6.11 -3.43
C ARG A 582 -9.83 -5.56 -4.71
N PRO A 583 -10.48 -5.78 -5.87
CA PRO A 583 -10.03 -5.15 -7.10
C PRO A 583 -10.10 -3.63 -6.95
N ARG A 584 -9.13 -2.92 -7.53
CA ARG A 584 -9.02 -1.45 -7.55
C ARG A 584 -9.77 -0.82 -8.72
N GLY A 585 -10.58 -1.61 -9.43
CA GLY A 585 -11.38 -1.18 -10.57
C GLY A 585 -12.26 -2.33 -11.03
N ILE A 586 -13.05 -2.07 -12.06
CA ILE A 586 -13.95 -3.06 -12.68
C ILE A 586 -13.70 -2.95 -14.18
N GLU A 587 -13.44 -4.08 -14.83
CA GLU A 587 -13.13 -4.10 -16.25
C GLU A 587 -14.26 -3.46 -17.07
N ASN A 588 -13.88 -2.58 -18.00
CA ASN A 588 -14.80 -1.84 -18.88
C ASN A 588 -15.84 -0.96 -18.16
N GLN A 589 -15.68 -0.69 -16.85
CA GLN A 589 -16.55 0.23 -16.09
C GLN A 589 -15.76 1.25 -15.26
N HIS A 590 -14.69 0.81 -14.60
CA HIS A 590 -13.83 1.62 -13.75
C HIS A 590 -12.36 1.30 -14.00
N ASP A 591 -11.81 1.83 -15.09
CA ASP A 591 -10.45 1.60 -15.56
C ASP A 591 -9.82 2.91 -16.04
N ALA A 592 -9.56 3.79 -15.07
CA ALA A 592 -8.89 5.07 -15.32
C ALA A 592 -7.48 4.89 -15.89
N VAL A 593 -6.76 3.83 -15.49
CA VAL A 593 -5.40 3.58 -15.97
C VAL A 593 -5.39 3.33 -17.48
N ARG A 594 -6.37 2.62 -18.02
CA ARG A 594 -6.51 2.44 -19.47
C ARG A 594 -6.65 3.77 -20.21
N VAL A 595 -7.47 4.69 -19.72
CA VAL A 595 -7.66 6.02 -20.34
C VAL A 595 -6.38 6.85 -20.25
N ILE A 596 -5.73 6.88 -19.08
CA ILE A 596 -4.41 7.52 -18.92
C ILE A 596 -3.46 6.96 -19.98
N ASN A 597 -3.38 5.63 -20.10
CA ASN A 597 -2.44 4.98 -20.99
C ASN A 597 -2.65 5.30 -22.47
N GLN A 598 -3.89 5.48 -22.89
CA GLN A 598 -4.25 5.91 -24.25
C GLN A 598 -3.89 7.36 -24.53
N ASN A 599 -4.00 8.22 -23.52
CA ASN A 599 -3.79 9.67 -23.64
C ASN A 599 -2.31 10.07 -23.45
N THR A 600 -1.54 9.29 -22.70
CA THR A 600 -0.13 9.57 -22.38
C THR A 600 0.75 9.86 -23.59
N PRO A 601 0.73 9.07 -24.69
CA PRO A 601 1.60 9.35 -25.85
C PRO A 601 1.36 10.72 -26.48
N TYR A 602 0.14 11.24 -26.40
CA TYR A 602 -0.19 12.57 -26.91
C TYR A 602 0.16 13.66 -25.90
N ALA A 603 -0.18 13.45 -24.64
CA ALA A 603 0.10 14.39 -23.56
C ALA A 603 1.60 14.66 -23.38
N ALA A 604 2.45 13.64 -23.58
CA ALA A 604 3.91 13.74 -23.50
C ALA A 604 4.58 14.49 -24.67
N ASN A 605 3.80 14.97 -25.65
CA ASN A 605 4.30 15.69 -26.83
C ASN A 605 3.61 17.05 -27.00
N PHE A 606 2.95 17.56 -25.97
CA PHE A 606 2.14 18.78 -26.07
C PHE A 606 2.94 20.07 -26.17
N TYR A 607 4.22 20.05 -25.81
CA TYR A 607 5.12 21.14 -26.09
C TYR A 607 5.78 21.01 -27.46
#